data_AF-A0A923WUW5-F1
#
_entry.id   AF-A0A923WUW5-F1
#
_cell.length_a   1.000
_cell.length_b   1.000
_cell.length_c   1.000
_cell.angle_alpha   90.00
_cell.angle_beta   90.00
_cell.angle_gamma   90.00
#
_symmetry.space_group_name_H-M   'P 1'
#
loop_
_entity.id
_entity.type
_entity.pdbx_description
1 polymer ?
#
loop_
_entity_poly.entity_id
_entity_poly.type
_entity_poly.pdbx_seq_one_letter_code
_entity_poly.pdbx_strand_id
1 'polypeptide(L)'
;MFTNPEQFASATKTLFDLQMMTFNALTSKAVQGVEQVVALNMATAKNSLAGSMAAGQEFSQSTDPKAALAAATAHAKPDMSGAVEYGEQMKVIIDDIHNEFTQAADAHIAEAKSALTALIYDVTQNVKPGSENAVTIIKTAIDNAFQGYEQVTQATRQAVQVVEAQIARATAQVVPPAGK
;
A
#
# COMPACT_ATOMS: atom_id res chain seq x y z
N MET A 1 -39.89 -8.61 -20.13
CA MET A 1 -38.59 -8.96 -20.75
C MET A 1 -37.68 -7.77 -20.59
N PHE A 2 -36.54 -7.96 -19.93
CA PHE A 2 -35.51 -6.93 -19.78
C PHE A 2 -35.24 -6.29 -21.13
N THR A 3 -35.33 -4.97 -21.22
CA THR A 3 -35.12 -4.24 -22.48
C THR A 3 -33.65 -4.24 -22.90
N ASN A 4 -32.72 -4.58 -22.01
CA ASN A 4 -31.28 -4.60 -22.35
C ASN A 4 -30.43 -5.56 -21.46
N PRO A 5 -30.69 -6.89 -21.47
CA PRO A 5 -29.94 -7.86 -20.66
C PRO A 5 -28.44 -7.91 -21.01
N GLU A 6 -28.06 -7.61 -22.25
CA GLU A 6 -26.66 -7.52 -22.67
C GLU A 6 -25.92 -6.35 -22.00
N GLN A 7 -26.54 -5.18 -21.87
CA GLN A 7 -25.91 -4.04 -21.19
C GLN A 7 -25.75 -4.29 -19.69
N PHE A 8 -26.73 -4.92 -19.05
CA PHE A 8 -26.60 -5.32 -17.65
C PHE A 8 -25.49 -6.35 -17.46
N ALA A 9 -25.42 -7.37 -18.33
CA ALA A 9 -24.35 -8.36 -18.29
C ALA A 9 -22.97 -7.73 -18.56
N SER A 10 -22.87 -6.81 -19.52
CA SER A 10 -21.64 -6.08 -19.83
C SER A 10 -21.18 -5.23 -18.66
N ALA A 11 -22.07 -4.46 -18.03
CA ALA A 11 -21.71 -3.62 -16.88
C ALA A 11 -21.34 -4.46 -15.65
N THR A 12 -22.05 -5.57 -15.40
CA THR A 12 -21.69 -6.52 -14.33
C THR A 12 -20.31 -7.12 -14.61
N LYS A 13 -20.01 -7.48 -15.86
CA LYS A 13 -18.69 -7.95 -16.27
C LYS A 13 -17.62 -6.88 -16.06
N THR A 14 -17.87 -5.64 -16.46
CA THR A 14 -16.95 -4.52 -16.22
C THR A 14 -16.67 -4.36 -14.73
N LEU A 15 -17.70 -4.36 -13.88
CA LEU A 15 -17.52 -4.25 -12.42
C LEU A 15 -16.68 -5.40 -11.84
N PHE A 16 -16.88 -6.62 -12.33
CA PHE A 16 -16.09 -7.78 -11.91
C PHE A 16 -14.64 -7.70 -12.40
N ASP A 17 -14.44 -7.32 -13.66
CA ASP A 17 -13.10 -7.15 -14.26
C ASP A 17 -12.33 -6.05 -13.52
N LEU A 18 -12.99 -4.95 -13.13
CA LEU A 18 -12.43 -3.89 -12.30
C LEU A 18 -12.01 -4.42 -10.92
N GLN A 19 -12.86 -5.18 -10.24
CA GLN A 19 -12.53 -5.78 -8.95
C GLN A 19 -11.31 -6.71 -9.03
N MET A 20 -11.21 -7.51 -10.09
CA MET A 20 -10.06 -8.40 -10.33
C MET A 20 -8.79 -7.62 -10.66
N MET A 21 -8.89 -6.54 -11.45
CA MET A 21 -7.76 -5.65 -11.74
C MET A 21 -7.24 -4.99 -10.47
N THR A 22 -8.13 -4.44 -9.63
CA THR A 22 -7.76 -3.90 -8.31
C THR A 22 -7.03 -4.96 -7.50
N PHE A 23 -7.62 -6.15 -7.33
CA PHE A 23 -7.01 -7.21 -6.52
C PHE A 23 -5.62 -7.63 -7.01
N ASN A 24 -5.45 -7.76 -8.33
CA ASN A 24 -4.17 -8.10 -8.94
C ASN A 24 -3.12 -6.99 -8.76
N ALA A 25 -3.50 -5.73 -8.98
CA ALA A 25 -2.61 -4.58 -8.78
C ALA A 25 -2.11 -4.53 -7.33
N LEU A 26 -3.03 -4.69 -6.38
CA LEU A 26 -2.72 -4.70 -4.95
C LEU A 26 -1.81 -5.85 -4.56
N THR A 27 -2.11 -7.06 -5.03
CA THR A 27 -1.30 -8.25 -4.74
C THR A 27 0.09 -8.10 -5.32
N SER A 28 0.20 -7.63 -6.56
CA SER A 28 1.48 -7.38 -7.21
C SER A 28 2.30 -6.34 -6.45
N LYS A 29 1.68 -5.21 -6.07
CA LYS A 29 2.35 -4.15 -5.31
C LYS A 29 2.79 -4.61 -3.93
N ALA A 30 1.99 -5.42 -3.25
CA ALA A 30 2.37 -5.99 -1.96
C ALA A 30 3.61 -6.90 -2.08
N VAL A 31 3.66 -7.76 -3.11
CA VAL A 31 4.84 -8.61 -3.37
C VAL A 31 6.07 -7.76 -3.67
N GLN A 32 5.95 -6.74 -4.51
CA GLN A 32 7.04 -5.80 -4.80
C GLN A 32 7.51 -5.07 -3.53
N GLY A 33 6.58 -4.65 -2.67
CA GLY A 33 6.90 -4.04 -1.39
C GLY A 33 7.73 -4.96 -0.49
N VAL A 34 7.39 -6.25 -0.43
CA VAL A 34 8.19 -7.25 0.29
C VAL A 34 9.59 -7.38 -0.31
N GLU A 35 9.72 -7.45 -1.64
CA GLU A 35 11.01 -7.49 -2.32
C GLU A 35 11.87 -6.27 -1.99
N GLN A 36 11.28 -5.08 -2.00
CA GLN A 36 11.95 -3.82 -1.63
C GLN A 36 12.42 -3.82 -0.18
N VAL A 37 11.60 -4.31 0.76
CA VAL A 37 11.98 -4.43 2.18
C VAL A 37 13.11 -5.44 2.36
N VAL A 38 13.07 -6.58 1.67
CA VAL A 38 14.17 -7.57 1.71
C VAL A 38 15.46 -6.97 1.16
N ALA A 39 15.39 -6.25 0.04
CA ALA A 39 16.53 -5.58 -0.56
C ALA A 39 17.12 -4.53 0.39
N LEU A 40 16.27 -3.73 1.04
CA LEU A 40 16.66 -2.73 2.04
C LEU A 40 17.40 -3.38 3.23
N ASN A 41 16.86 -4.50 3.76
CA ASN A 41 17.50 -5.25 4.84
C ASN A 41 18.87 -5.80 4.42
N MET A 42 18.98 -6.38 3.22
CA MET A 42 20.25 -6.88 2.70
C MET A 42 21.28 -5.76 2.51
N ALA A 43 20.86 -4.61 1.97
CA ALA A 43 21.74 -3.45 1.80
C ALA A 43 22.23 -2.94 3.16
N THR A 44 21.35 -2.85 4.14
CA THR A 44 21.67 -2.42 5.51
C THR A 44 22.66 -3.38 6.18
N ALA A 45 22.41 -4.70 6.09
CA ALA A 45 23.32 -5.70 6.62
C ALA A 45 24.70 -5.65 5.93
N LYS A 46 24.73 -5.49 4.61
CA LYS A 46 25.98 -5.35 3.84
C LYS A 46 26.76 -4.10 4.26
N ASN A 47 26.09 -2.97 4.41
CA ASN A 47 26.69 -1.72 4.85
C ASN A 47 27.25 -1.83 6.28
N SER A 48 26.50 -2.46 7.18
CA SER A 48 26.94 -2.73 8.56
C SER A 48 28.17 -3.64 8.61
N LEU A 49 28.21 -4.70 7.78
CA LEU A 49 29.37 -5.58 7.66
C LEU A 49 30.58 -4.83 7.09
N ALA A 50 30.39 -4.04 6.04
CA ALA A 50 31.46 -3.24 5.44
C ALA A 50 32.02 -2.22 6.44
N GLY A 51 31.16 -1.55 7.21
CA GLY A 51 31.57 -0.65 8.29
C GLY A 51 32.36 -1.35 9.39
N SER A 52 31.95 -2.56 9.78
CA SER A 52 32.67 -3.37 10.77
C SER A 52 34.05 -3.82 10.27
N MET A 53 34.14 -4.21 9.00
CA MET A 53 35.43 -4.57 8.37
C MET A 53 36.36 -3.36 8.28
N ALA A 54 35.84 -2.18 7.90
CA ALA A 54 36.61 -0.94 7.85
C ALA A 54 37.13 -0.54 9.25
N ALA A 55 36.27 -0.59 10.28
CA ALA A 55 36.67 -0.34 11.66
C ALA A 55 37.75 -1.32 12.14
N GLY A 56 37.62 -2.61 11.79
CA GLY A 56 38.64 -3.62 12.10
C GLY A 56 39.98 -3.38 11.39
N GLN A 57 39.94 -2.93 10.13
CA GLN A 57 41.13 -2.53 9.37
C GLN A 57 41.81 -1.32 10.00
N GLU A 58 41.05 -0.27 10.31
CA GLU A 58 41.55 0.95 10.96
C GLU A 58 42.17 0.63 12.33
N PHE A 59 41.52 -0.23 13.12
CA PHE A 59 42.08 -0.71 14.38
C PHE A 59 43.40 -1.48 14.18
N SER A 60 43.47 -2.39 13.20
CA SER A 60 44.68 -3.20 12.94
C SER A 60 45.86 -2.40 12.38
N GLN A 61 45.59 -1.28 11.70
CA GLN A 61 46.60 -0.39 11.12
C GLN A 61 47.02 0.72 12.08
N SER A 62 46.29 0.92 13.18
CA SER A 62 46.64 1.95 14.17
C SER A 62 47.93 1.57 14.90
N THR A 63 48.92 2.45 14.81
CA THR A 63 50.17 2.37 15.60
C THR A 63 50.07 3.09 16.94
N ASP A 64 48.99 3.86 17.17
CA ASP A 64 48.73 4.57 18.43
C ASP A 64 47.57 3.90 19.21
N PRO A 65 47.84 3.31 20.39
CA PRO A 65 46.81 2.72 21.25
C PRO A 65 45.69 3.70 21.66
N LYS A 66 45.98 5.00 21.77
CA LYS A 66 44.97 6.02 22.11
C LYS A 66 44.04 6.30 20.93
N ALA A 67 44.59 6.39 19.71
CA ALA A 67 43.79 6.54 18.50
C ALA A 67 42.91 5.31 18.25
N ALA A 68 43.42 4.11 18.50
CA ALA A 68 42.66 2.85 18.40
C ALA A 68 41.49 2.80 19.39
N LEU A 69 41.69 3.24 20.64
CA LEU A 69 40.63 3.29 21.66
C LEU A 69 39.56 4.34 21.32
N ALA A 70 39.95 5.48 20.75
CA ALA A 70 39.04 6.52 20.29
C ALA A 70 38.18 6.04 19.11
N ALA A 71 38.77 5.34 18.14
CA ALA A 71 38.03 4.73 17.03
C ALA A 71 37.05 3.66 17.52
N ALA A 72 37.49 2.78 18.44
CA ALA A 72 36.61 1.77 19.04
C ALA A 72 35.41 2.40 19.77
N THR A 73 35.61 3.51 20.48
CA THR A 73 34.51 4.23 21.15
C THR A 73 33.62 5.01 20.19
N ALA A 74 34.15 5.50 19.06
CA ALA A 74 33.35 6.11 18.01
C ALA A 74 32.43 5.10 17.31
N HIS A 75 32.95 3.91 16.98
CA HIS A 75 32.17 2.83 16.38
C HIS A 75 31.25 2.08 17.36
N ALA A 76 31.51 2.17 18.66
CA ALA A 76 30.62 1.61 19.69
C ALA A 76 29.34 2.45 19.92
N LYS A 77 29.29 3.69 19.41
CA LYS A 77 28.06 4.48 19.46
C LYS A 77 27.07 3.95 18.41
N PRO A 78 25.78 3.79 18.75
CA PRO A 78 24.76 3.45 17.78
C PRO A 78 24.77 4.49 16.65
N ASP A 79 24.94 4.05 15.41
CA ASP A 79 24.85 4.93 14.26
C ASP A 79 23.38 5.32 14.03
N MET A 80 22.98 6.45 14.61
CA MET A 80 21.63 6.97 14.44
C MET A 80 21.36 7.38 13.00
N SER A 81 22.39 7.69 12.19
CA SER A 81 22.20 8.10 10.80
C SER A 81 21.69 6.95 9.93
N GLY A 82 22.28 5.75 10.08
CA GLY A 82 21.81 4.55 9.38
C GLY A 82 20.39 4.11 9.80
N ALA A 83 20.02 4.30 11.08
CA ALA A 83 18.67 4.01 11.55
C ALA A 83 17.62 4.99 10.99
N VAL A 84 17.96 6.28 10.93
CA VAL A 84 17.10 7.31 10.34
C VAL A 84 16.93 7.06 8.85
N GLU A 85 18.03 6.83 8.12
CA GLU A 85 18.00 6.56 6.68
C GLU A 85 17.18 5.29 6.36
N TYR A 86 17.35 4.21 7.13
CA TYR A 86 16.52 3.00 6.99
C TYR A 86 15.03 3.31 7.20
N GLY A 87 14.71 4.13 8.20
CA GLY A 87 13.34 4.57 8.48
C GLY A 87 12.74 5.40 7.35
N GLU A 88 13.52 6.31 6.75
CA GLU A 88 13.10 7.11 5.60
C GLU A 88 12.88 6.24 4.36
N GLN A 89 13.80 5.31 4.06
CA GLN A 89 13.65 4.39 2.92
C GLN A 89 12.46 3.45 3.11
N MET A 90 12.21 2.98 4.32
CA MET A 90 11.01 2.21 4.66
C MET A 90 9.74 3.04 4.43
N LYS A 91 9.73 4.30 4.87
CA LYS A 91 8.60 5.22 4.64
C LYS A 91 8.30 5.39 3.14
N VAL A 92 9.32 5.56 2.31
CA VAL A 92 9.14 5.68 0.85
C VAL A 92 8.45 4.46 0.27
N ILE A 93 8.84 3.23 0.66
CA ILE A 93 8.19 1.99 0.21
C ILE A 93 6.71 1.97 0.59
N ILE A 94 6.38 2.39 1.81
CA ILE A 94 5.00 2.41 2.30
C ILE A 94 4.16 3.45 1.57
N ASP A 95 4.70 4.67 1.41
CA ASP A 95 4.01 5.75 0.71
C ASP A 95 3.74 5.36 -0.76
N ASP A 96 4.66 4.62 -1.40
CA ASP A 96 4.50 4.09 -2.75
C ASP A 96 3.39 3.02 -2.84
N ILE A 97 3.32 2.09 -1.87
CA ILE A 97 2.22 1.12 -1.75
C ILE A 97 0.88 1.84 -1.54
N HIS A 98 0.86 2.84 -0.65
CA HIS A 98 -0.34 3.63 -0.35
C HIS A 98 -0.85 4.35 -1.61
N ASN A 99 0.03 5.03 -2.33
CA ASN A 99 -0.34 5.81 -3.51
C ASN A 99 -0.91 4.91 -4.62
N GLU A 100 -0.26 3.78 -4.90
CA GLU A 100 -0.75 2.82 -5.90
C GLU A 100 -2.14 2.30 -5.52
N PHE A 101 -2.34 1.99 -4.23
CA PHE A 101 -3.63 1.55 -3.73
C PHE A 101 -4.70 2.61 -3.94
N THR A 102 -4.47 3.83 -3.45
CA THR A 102 -5.44 4.92 -3.54
C THR A 102 -5.79 5.22 -4.99
N GLN A 103 -4.80 5.26 -5.89
CA GLN A 103 -5.04 5.50 -7.31
C GLN A 103 -5.88 4.40 -7.96
N ALA A 104 -5.58 3.12 -7.68
CA ALA A 104 -6.39 2.02 -8.16
C ALA A 104 -7.83 2.13 -7.64
N ALA A 105 -8.02 2.37 -6.34
CA ALA A 105 -9.34 2.52 -5.74
C ALA A 105 -10.13 3.68 -6.36
N ASP A 106 -9.54 4.87 -6.50
CA ASP A 106 -10.21 6.06 -7.03
C ASP A 106 -10.59 5.90 -8.51
N ALA A 107 -9.68 5.35 -9.34
CA ALA A 107 -9.94 5.10 -10.76
C ALA A 107 -11.11 4.11 -10.96
N HIS A 108 -11.12 3.02 -10.19
CA HIS A 108 -12.15 1.99 -10.31
C HIS A 108 -13.52 2.44 -9.77
N ILE A 109 -13.56 3.30 -8.75
CA ILE A 109 -14.82 3.92 -8.27
C ILE A 109 -15.42 4.82 -9.34
N ALA A 110 -14.60 5.63 -10.02
CA ALA A 110 -15.08 6.52 -11.07
C ALA A 110 -15.69 5.74 -12.25
N GLU A 111 -15.02 4.67 -12.69
CA GLU A 111 -15.55 3.79 -13.74
C GLU A 111 -16.81 3.04 -13.30
N ALA A 112 -16.82 2.48 -12.09
CA ALA A 112 -17.99 1.80 -11.54
C ALA A 112 -19.20 2.73 -11.47
N LYS A 113 -19.02 3.96 -10.96
CA LYS A 113 -20.08 4.97 -10.89
C LYS A 113 -20.60 5.35 -12.28
N SER A 114 -19.71 5.51 -13.26
CA SER A 114 -20.09 5.82 -14.64
C SER A 114 -20.94 4.70 -15.26
N ALA A 115 -20.47 3.45 -15.15
CA ALA A 115 -21.15 2.27 -15.69
C ALA A 115 -22.53 2.06 -15.03
N LEU A 116 -22.61 2.21 -13.71
CA LEU A 116 -23.86 2.07 -12.95
C LEU A 116 -24.86 3.20 -13.25
N THR A 117 -24.38 4.44 -13.43
CA THR A 117 -25.25 5.59 -13.79
C THR A 117 -25.84 5.43 -15.19
N ALA A 118 -25.04 4.97 -16.15
CA ALA A 118 -25.52 4.68 -17.51
C ALA A 118 -26.62 3.60 -17.50
N LEU A 119 -26.46 2.56 -16.67
CA LEU A 119 -27.46 1.52 -16.46
C LEU A 119 -28.77 2.04 -15.87
N ILE A 120 -28.70 2.91 -14.85
CA ILE A 120 -29.89 3.52 -14.24
C ILE A 120 -30.64 4.35 -15.29
N TYR A 121 -29.93 5.15 -16.07
CA TYR A 121 -30.53 5.99 -17.11
C TYR A 121 -31.24 5.15 -18.17
N ASP A 122 -30.59 4.09 -18.68
CA ASP A 122 -31.17 3.21 -19.70
C ASP A 122 -32.41 2.44 -19.17
N VAL A 123 -32.36 1.96 -17.93
CA VAL A 123 -33.47 1.22 -17.31
C VAL A 123 -34.65 2.15 -16.99
N THR A 124 -34.41 3.36 -16.49
CA THR A 124 -35.48 4.30 -16.08
C THR A 124 -36.20 4.96 -17.26
N GLN A 125 -35.54 5.15 -18.40
CA GLN A 125 -36.16 5.70 -19.61
C GLN A 125 -36.97 4.66 -20.40
N ASN A 126 -36.68 3.36 -20.22
CA ASN A 126 -37.29 2.26 -20.99
C ASN A 126 -38.26 1.37 -20.16
N VAL A 127 -38.85 1.91 -19.09
CA VAL A 127 -39.75 1.14 -18.20
C VAL A 127 -41.10 0.91 -18.89
N LYS A 128 -41.42 -0.34 -19.22
CA LYS A 128 -42.77 -0.73 -19.64
C LYS A 128 -43.72 -0.77 -18.43
N PRO A 129 -45.01 -0.41 -18.59
CA PRO A 129 -46.00 -0.55 -17.51
C PRO A 129 -45.99 -1.96 -16.91
N GLY A 130 -45.95 -2.11 -15.57
CA GLY A 130 -45.91 -3.41 -14.88
C GLY A 130 -44.49 -3.95 -14.57
N SER A 131 -43.45 -3.13 -14.73
CA SER A 131 -42.03 -3.52 -14.50
C SER A 131 -41.45 -3.02 -13.17
N GLU A 132 -42.28 -2.52 -12.25
CA GLU A 132 -41.86 -1.79 -11.03
C GLU A 132 -40.98 -2.65 -10.10
N ASN A 133 -41.28 -3.94 -10.00
CA ASN A 133 -40.48 -4.90 -9.22
C ASN A 133 -39.09 -5.13 -9.83
N ALA A 134 -38.97 -5.19 -11.16
CA ALA A 134 -37.68 -5.40 -11.82
C ALA A 134 -36.76 -4.18 -11.68
N VAL A 135 -37.32 -2.98 -11.79
CA VAL A 135 -36.59 -1.72 -11.53
C VAL A 135 -36.11 -1.65 -10.09
N THR A 136 -36.94 -2.09 -9.13
CA THR A 136 -36.57 -2.12 -7.71
C THR A 136 -35.41 -3.09 -7.45
N ILE A 137 -35.44 -4.29 -8.03
CA ILE A 137 -34.34 -5.28 -7.91
C ILE A 137 -33.04 -4.72 -8.48
N ILE A 138 -33.09 -4.08 -9.64
CA ILE A 138 -31.91 -3.45 -10.26
C ILE A 138 -31.37 -2.35 -9.36
N LYS A 139 -32.23 -1.46 -8.86
CA LYS A 139 -31.83 -0.39 -7.95
C LYS A 139 -31.14 -0.93 -6.69
N THR A 140 -31.72 -1.96 -6.06
CA THR A 140 -31.12 -2.61 -4.89
C THR A 140 -29.77 -3.24 -5.21
N ALA A 141 -29.61 -3.89 -6.36
CA ALA A 141 -28.34 -4.46 -6.77
C ALA A 141 -27.25 -3.37 -6.95
N ILE A 142 -27.63 -2.22 -7.50
CA ILE A 142 -26.75 -1.06 -7.66
C ILE A 142 -26.36 -0.46 -6.31
N ASP A 143 -27.34 -0.26 -5.41
CA ASP A 143 -27.10 0.27 -4.07
C ASP A 143 -26.16 -0.66 -3.27
N ASN A 144 -26.36 -1.97 -3.37
CA ASN A 144 -25.47 -2.97 -2.77
C ASN A 144 -24.06 -2.94 -3.36
N ALA A 145 -23.92 -2.73 -4.67
CA ALA A 145 -22.62 -2.58 -5.30
C ALA A 145 -21.88 -1.35 -4.76
N PHE A 146 -22.54 -0.18 -4.69
CA PHE A 146 -21.95 1.03 -4.10
C PHE A 146 -21.53 0.83 -2.64
N GLN A 147 -22.36 0.17 -1.83
CA GLN A 147 -22.00 -0.17 -0.45
C GLN A 147 -20.78 -1.11 -0.38
N GLY A 148 -20.69 -2.10 -1.27
CA GLY A 148 -19.53 -2.98 -1.36
C GLY A 148 -18.24 -2.22 -1.69
N TYR A 149 -18.29 -1.27 -2.64
CA TYR A 149 -17.15 -0.41 -2.96
C TYR A 149 -16.73 0.46 -1.76
N GLU A 150 -17.69 1.13 -1.11
CA GLU A 150 -17.44 1.93 0.09
C GLU A 150 -16.77 1.10 1.19
N GLN A 151 -17.23 -0.13 1.42
CA GLN A 151 -16.65 -1.05 2.40
C GLN A 151 -15.22 -1.44 2.04
N VAL A 152 -14.93 -1.74 0.77
CA VAL A 152 -13.57 -2.05 0.31
C VAL A 152 -12.66 -0.83 0.53
N THR A 153 -13.08 0.36 0.12
CA THR A 153 -12.33 1.61 0.32
C THR A 153 -12.05 1.88 1.80
N GLN A 154 -13.02 1.63 2.68
CA GLN A 154 -12.84 1.79 4.13
C GLN A 154 -11.87 0.75 4.70
N ALA A 155 -12.04 -0.52 4.35
CA ALA A 155 -11.16 -1.61 4.80
C ALA A 155 -9.71 -1.37 4.37
N THR A 156 -9.52 -0.88 3.14
CA THR A 156 -8.24 -0.41 2.64
C THR A 156 -7.62 0.67 3.51
N ARG A 157 -8.35 1.75 3.78
CA ARG A 157 -7.82 2.87 4.57
C ARG A 157 -7.42 2.41 5.97
N GLN A 158 -8.21 1.52 6.56
CA GLN A 158 -7.87 0.90 7.84
C GLN A 158 -6.59 0.06 7.75
N ALA A 159 -6.44 -0.76 6.70
CA ALA A 159 -5.23 -1.56 6.50
C ALA A 159 -3.98 -0.68 6.38
N VAL A 160 -4.05 0.42 5.62
CA VAL A 160 -2.96 1.42 5.51
C VAL A 160 -2.63 2.00 6.88
N GLN A 161 -3.62 2.49 7.63
CA GLN A 161 -3.40 3.08 8.96
C GLN A 161 -2.75 2.10 9.92
N VAL A 162 -3.11 0.82 9.85
CA VAL A 162 -2.48 -0.24 10.65
C VAL A 162 -1.00 -0.40 10.26
N VAL A 163 -0.70 -0.45 8.96
CA VAL A 163 0.68 -0.54 8.46
C VAL A 163 1.50 0.67 8.92
N GLU A 164 1.02 1.90 8.69
CA GLU A 164 1.67 3.13 9.15
C GLU A 164 1.96 3.11 10.65
N ALA A 165 0.97 2.68 11.47
CA ALA A 165 1.12 2.61 12.92
C ALA A 165 2.17 1.56 13.35
N GLN A 166 2.24 0.40 12.67
CA GLN A 166 3.24 -0.62 12.97
C GLN A 166 4.65 -0.16 12.58
N ILE A 167 4.80 0.56 11.46
CA ILE A 167 6.09 1.13 11.08
C ILE A 167 6.51 2.25 12.02
N ALA A 168 5.62 3.17 12.38
CA ALA A 168 5.94 4.21 13.36
C ALA A 168 6.44 3.60 14.68
N ARG A 169 5.84 2.48 15.12
CA ARG A 169 6.31 1.70 16.27
C ARG A 169 7.67 1.04 16.04
N ALA A 170 7.89 0.44 14.88
CA ALA A 170 9.17 -0.19 14.55
C ALA A 170 10.30 0.85 14.51
N THR A 171 10.09 1.99 13.83
CA THR A 171 11.05 3.09 13.78
C THR A 171 11.36 3.65 15.16
N ALA A 172 10.35 3.80 16.04
CA ALA A 172 10.55 4.23 17.42
C ALA A 172 11.32 3.22 18.29
N GLN A 173 11.42 1.95 17.88
CA GLN A 173 12.23 0.93 18.55
C GLN A 173 13.67 0.92 18.03
N VAL A 174 13.89 1.28 16.77
CA VAL A 174 15.23 1.32 16.15
C VAL A 174 15.94 2.66 16.43
N VAL A 175 15.19 3.75 16.54
CA VAL A 175 15.69 5.07 16.96
C VAL A 175 15.45 5.20 18.46
N PRO A 176 16.47 5.05 19.35
CA PRO A 176 16.29 5.34 20.76
C PRO A 176 15.85 6.81 20.92
N PRO A 177 15.03 7.15 21.92
CA PRO A 177 14.65 8.54 22.15
C PRO A 177 15.92 9.38 22.24
N ALA A 178 15.99 10.45 21.44
CA ALA A 178 17.04 11.45 21.55
C ALA A 178 17.16 11.80 23.04
N GLY A 179 18.33 11.48 23.61
CA GLY A 179 18.56 11.56 25.05
C GLY A 179 18.12 12.92 25.58
N LYS A 180 17.36 12.89 26.68
CA LYS A 180 17.21 14.05 27.56
C LYS A 180 18.45 14.21 28.41
#